data_AF-A0AAV5RTS1-F1
#
_entry.id   AF-A0AAV5RTS1-F1
#
_cell.length_a   1.000
_cell.length_b   1.000
_cell.length_c   1.000
_cell.angle_alpha   90.00
_cell.angle_beta   90.00
_cell.angle_gamma   90.00
#
_symmetry.space_group_name_H-M   'P 1'
#
loop_
_entity.id
_entity.type
_entity.pdbx_description
1 polymer ?
#
loop_
_entity_poly.entity_id
_entity_poly.type
_entity_poly.pdbx_seq_one_letter_code
_entity_poly.pdbx_strand_id
1 'polypeptide(L)'
;MNRIQREKFRDRHLRQKYDLLHMMPTLKTPALSGMYLTNYYNGVKRYDLTLPKEITEANAKFCGKCGSVHVPLLNTQISITDSSAANQETITFKCLNCEHEANFSSHKIKQRAPQVQVENKEVAETTPKKKITKSTAKDRQKKRKQNSLSNLLSTKKKERKSSPSPLASLTLENFMKK
;
A
#
# COMPACT_ATOMS: atom_id res chain seq x y z
N MET A 1 -31.01 -19.71 6.83
CA MET A 1 -29.76 -19.50 6.06
C MET A 1 -28.58 -19.54 7.04
N ASN A 2 -27.56 -20.38 6.77
CA ASN A 2 -26.40 -20.55 7.63
C ASN A 2 -25.60 -19.23 7.75
N ARG A 3 -25.03 -18.94 8.93
CA ARG A 3 -24.25 -17.71 9.19
C ARG A 3 -23.10 -17.55 8.20
N ILE A 4 -22.33 -18.61 7.97
CA ILE A 4 -21.18 -18.59 7.04
C ILE A 4 -21.63 -18.28 5.60
N GLN A 5 -22.78 -18.84 5.19
CA GLN A 5 -23.34 -18.57 3.86
C GLN A 5 -23.85 -17.13 3.76
N ARG A 6 -24.40 -16.57 4.84
CA ARG A 6 -24.87 -15.19 4.89
C ARG A 6 -23.71 -14.19 4.79
N GLU A 7 -22.61 -14.45 5.49
CA GLU A 7 -21.39 -13.62 5.42
C GLU A 7 -20.78 -13.67 4.00
N LYS A 8 -20.63 -14.87 3.42
CA LYS A 8 -20.18 -15.02 2.02
C LYS A 8 -21.08 -14.30 1.02
N PHE A 9 -22.40 -14.37 1.22
CA PHE A 9 -23.37 -13.68 0.38
C PHE A 9 -23.23 -12.17 0.50
N ARG A 10 -23.12 -11.64 1.73
CA ARG A 10 -22.90 -10.21 2.00
C ARG A 10 -21.67 -9.71 1.26
N ASP A 11 -20.54 -10.40 1.40
CA ASP A 11 -19.27 -9.97 0.83
C ASP A 11 -19.32 -10.01 -0.71
N ARG A 12 -19.92 -11.05 -1.30
CA ARG A 12 -20.13 -11.14 -2.75
C ARG A 12 -21.06 -10.04 -3.27
N HIS A 13 -22.14 -9.76 -2.54
CA HIS A 13 -23.12 -8.75 -2.90
C HIS A 13 -22.52 -7.34 -2.87
N LEU A 14 -21.76 -7.00 -1.82
CA LEU A 14 -21.07 -5.71 -1.73
C LEU A 14 -19.98 -5.57 -2.78
N ARG A 15 -19.20 -6.62 -3.02
CA ARG A 15 -18.18 -6.64 -4.08
C ARG A 15 -18.79 -6.40 -5.46
N GLN A 16 -19.89 -7.09 -5.79
CA GLN A 16 -20.57 -6.90 -7.06
C GLN A 16 -21.06 -5.46 -7.26
N LYS A 17 -21.64 -4.84 -6.21
CA LYS A 17 -22.06 -3.43 -6.29
C LYS A 17 -20.87 -2.49 -6.52
N TYR A 18 -19.76 -2.76 -5.85
CA TYR A 18 -18.55 -1.97 -6.00
C TYR A 18 -17.92 -2.12 -7.39
N ASP A 19 -17.89 -3.34 -7.93
CA ASP A 19 -17.39 -3.62 -9.29
C ASP A 19 -18.24 -2.88 -10.33
N LEU A 20 -19.57 -2.93 -10.22
CA LEU A 20 -20.48 -2.17 -11.08
C LEU A 20 -20.17 -0.67 -11.06
N LEU A 21 -19.91 -0.13 -9.88
CA LEU A 21 -19.61 1.29 -9.70
C LEU A 21 -18.31 1.71 -10.42
N HIS A 22 -17.31 0.83 -10.47
CA HIS A 22 -16.05 1.09 -11.18
C HIS A 22 -16.14 0.84 -12.69
N MET A 23 -17.16 0.11 -13.15
CA MET A 23 -17.47 -0.02 -14.57
C MET A 23 -18.22 1.20 -15.12
N MET A 24 -18.89 1.99 -14.28
CA MET A 24 -19.68 3.16 -14.75
C MET A 24 -18.91 4.17 -15.60
N PRO A 25 -17.65 4.53 -15.29
CA PRO A 25 -16.86 5.44 -16.13
C PRO A 25 -16.71 4.99 -17.58
N THR A 26 -16.68 3.68 -17.86
CA THR A 26 -16.52 3.17 -19.23
C THR A 26 -17.81 3.28 -20.04
N LEU A 27 -18.97 3.26 -19.37
CA LEU A 27 -20.29 3.35 -19.98
C LEU A 27 -20.71 4.80 -20.32
N LYS A 28 -19.89 5.81 -19.97
CA LYS A 28 -20.11 7.24 -20.26
C LYS A 28 -21.50 7.77 -19.85
N THR A 29 -22.14 7.14 -18.86
CA THR A 29 -23.48 7.50 -18.37
C THR A 29 -23.40 8.02 -16.93
N PRO A 30 -23.07 9.30 -16.72
CA PRO A 30 -22.82 9.84 -15.38
C PRO A 30 -24.07 9.86 -14.49
N ALA A 31 -25.27 9.97 -15.07
CA ALA A 31 -26.53 10.00 -14.32
C ALA A 31 -26.74 8.76 -13.43
N LEU A 32 -26.29 7.60 -13.89
CA LEU A 32 -26.43 6.35 -13.16
C LEU A 32 -25.41 6.22 -12.01
N SER A 33 -24.27 6.90 -12.09
CA SER A 33 -23.17 6.75 -11.12
C SER A 33 -23.59 7.11 -9.69
N GLY A 34 -24.31 8.23 -9.51
CA GLY A 34 -24.87 8.61 -8.22
C GLY A 34 -25.91 7.62 -7.68
N MET A 35 -26.74 7.03 -8.55
CA MET A 35 -27.71 6.01 -8.15
C MET A 35 -27.02 4.72 -7.66
N TYR A 36 -25.97 4.28 -8.34
CA TYR A 36 -25.20 3.11 -7.90
C TYR A 36 -24.40 3.38 -6.62
N LEU A 37 -23.86 4.60 -6.46
CA LEU A 37 -23.14 5.00 -5.26
C LEU A 37 -24.05 5.02 -4.03
N THR A 38 -25.22 5.63 -4.15
CA THR A 38 -26.22 5.63 -3.07
C THR A 38 -26.70 4.22 -2.74
N ASN A 39 -26.92 3.36 -3.74
CA ASN A 39 -27.26 1.95 -3.55
C ASN A 39 -26.13 1.17 -2.84
N TYR A 40 -24.87 1.46 -3.14
CA TYR A 40 -23.71 0.87 -2.46
C TYR A 40 -23.67 1.30 -0.98
N TYR A 41 -23.74 2.60 -0.68
CA TYR A 41 -23.75 3.09 0.70
C TYR A 41 -24.95 2.57 1.50
N ASN A 42 -26.14 2.49 0.89
CA ASN A 42 -27.31 1.87 1.51
C ASN A 42 -27.09 0.38 1.80
N GLY A 43 -26.39 -0.33 0.91
CA GLY A 43 -26.01 -1.72 1.13
C GLY A 43 -25.08 -1.87 2.32
N VAL A 44 -24.03 -1.07 2.39
CA VAL A 44 -23.05 -1.06 3.50
C VAL A 44 -23.73 -0.72 4.83
N LYS A 45 -24.58 0.31 4.84
CA LYS A 45 -25.34 0.74 6.02
C LYS A 45 -26.24 -0.37 6.56
N ARG A 46 -26.87 -1.18 5.69
CA ARG A 46 -27.72 -2.32 6.11
C ARG A 46 -26.94 -3.45 6.79
N TYR A 47 -25.63 -3.52 6.57
CA TYR A 47 -24.77 -4.54 7.16
C TYR A 47 -23.91 -4.01 8.31
N ASP A 48 -24.14 -2.75 8.74
CA ASP A 48 -23.39 -2.07 9.80
C ASP A 48 -21.87 -2.15 9.63
N LEU A 49 -21.40 -2.00 8.38
CA LEU A 49 -19.98 -2.02 8.06
C LEU A 49 -19.39 -0.61 8.04
N THR A 50 -18.27 -0.42 8.73
CA THR A 50 -17.49 0.82 8.66
C THR A 50 -16.60 0.80 7.42
N LEU A 51 -16.78 1.76 6.52
CA LEU A 51 -15.92 1.91 5.34
C LEU A 51 -14.67 2.73 5.65
N PRO A 52 -13.57 2.51 4.89
CA PRO A 52 -12.40 3.38 4.93
C PRO A 52 -12.72 4.83 4.53
N LYS A 53 -12.00 5.77 5.13
CA LYS A 53 -12.23 7.21 4.97
C LYS A 53 -12.07 7.67 3.53
N GLU A 54 -11.16 7.05 2.79
CA GLU A 54 -10.86 7.34 1.39
C GLU A 54 -12.08 7.13 0.47
N ILE A 55 -13.03 6.28 0.89
CA ILE A 55 -14.25 5.94 0.14
C ILE A 55 -15.44 6.78 0.62
N THR A 56 -15.46 7.16 1.89
CA THR A 56 -16.58 7.90 2.50
C THR A 56 -16.41 9.41 2.39
N GLU A 57 -15.18 9.92 2.35
CA GLU A 57 -14.93 11.34 2.23
C GLU A 57 -15.42 11.87 0.89
N ALA A 58 -16.16 12.97 0.94
CA ALA A 58 -16.65 13.65 -0.24
C ALA A 58 -15.46 14.10 -1.10
N ASN A 59 -15.53 13.84 -2.40
CA ASN A 59 -14.52 14.22 -3.40
C ASN A 59 -13.17 13.48 -3.34
N ALA A 60 -12.93 12.59 -2.38
CA ALA A 60 -11.68 11.81 -2.34
C ALA A 60 -11.63 10.81 -3.51
N LYS A 61 -12.55 9.85 -3.52
CA LYS A 61 -12.65 8.82 -4.57
C LYS A 61 -13.78 9.05 -5.57
N PHE A 62 -14.89 9.58 -5.08
CA PHE A 62 -16.08 9.87 -5.89
C PHE A 62 -16.37 11.36 -5.88
N CYS A 63 -16.88 11.87 -6.99
CA CYS A 63 -17.36 13.24 -7.07
C CYS A 63 -18.54 13.43 -6.12
N GLY A 64 -18.49 14.43 -5.26
CA GLY A 64 -19.53 14.75 -4.28
C GLY A 64 -20.85 15.22 -4.91
N LYS A 65 -20.83 15.65 -6.18
CA LYS A 65 -22.03 16.12 -6.89
C LYS A 65 -22.70 15.02 -7.71
N CYS A 66 -21.97 14.37 -8.62
CA CYS A 66 -22.54 13.36 -9.52
C CYS A 66 -22.33 11.91 -9.08
N GLY A 67 -21.44 11.65 -8.12
CA GLY A 67 -21.12 10.31 -7.63
C GLY A 67 -20.23 9.47 -8.56
N SER A 68 -19.67 10.06 -9.62
CA SER A 68 -18.76 9.35 -10.53
C SER A 68 -17.38 9.15 -9.90
N VAL A 69 -16.73 8.02 -10.22
CA VAL A 69 -15.36 7.74 -9.78
C VAL A 69 -14.38 8.70 -10.43
N HIS A 70 -13.47 9.26 -9.64
CA HIS A 70 -12.36 10.04 -10.15
C HIS A 70 -11.34 9.12 -10.84
N VAL A 71 -11.34 9.14 -12.16
CA VAL A 71 -10.36 8.45 -13.00
C VAL A 71 -9.57 9.52 -13.77
N PRO A 72 -8.27 9.67 -13.49
CA PRO A 72 -7.41 10.61 -14.23
C PRO A 72 -7.46 10.31 -15.73
N LEU A 73 -7.33 11.34 -16.56
CA LEU A 73 -7.33 11.27 -18.03
C LEU A 73 -8.64 10.79 -18.69
N LEU A 74 -9.61 10.30 -17.92
CA LEU A 74 -10.91 9.87 -18.43
C LEU A 74 -12.02 10.86 -18.05
N ASN A 75 -12.27 11.02 -16.76
CA ASN A 75 -13.40 11.81 -16.23
C ASN A 75 -12.95 12.92 -15.29
N THR A 76 -11.66 13.02 -14.99
CA THR A 76 -11.11 13.96 -14.01
C THR A 76 -9.86 14.62 -14.53
N GLN A 77 -9.83 15.94 -14.45
CA GLN A 77 -8.64 16.75 -14.67
C GLN A 77 -8.03 17.07 -13.30
N ILE A 78 -6.71 16.86 -13.17
CA ILE A 78 -5.98 17.12 -11.95
C ILE A 78 -5.01 18.26 -12.25
N SER A 79 -5.07 19.32 -11.46
CA SER A 79 -4.13 20.44 -11.51
C SER A 79 -3.48 20.65 -10.15
N ILE A 80 -2.22 21.05 -10.17
CA ILE A 80 -1.46 21.37 -8.95
C ILE A 80 -1.12 22.85 -9.05
N THR A 81 -1.57 23.61 -8.06
CA THR A 81 -1.28 25.04 -7.94
C THR A 81 -0.39 25.28 -6.72
N ASP A 82 0.83 25.73 -7.01
CA ASP A 82 1.83 26.09 -6.00
C ASP A 82 1.71 27.57 -5.67
N SER A 83 1.23 27.87 -4.46
CA SER A 83 1.24 29.23 -3.94
C SER A 83 2.57 29.48 -3.23
N SER A 84 3.56 30.01 -3.96
CA SER A 84 4.88 30.36 -3.44
C SER A 84 4.85 31.28 -2.21
N ALA A 85 3.78 32.09 -2.06
CA ALA A 85 3.60 32.97 -0.91
C ALA A 85 3.25 32.24 0.41
N ALA A 86 2.68 31.03 0.35
CA ALA A 86 2.10 30.36 1.52
C ALA A 86 2.75 29.00 1.87
N ASN A 87 3.75 28.52 1.11
CA ASN A 87 4.27 27.14 1.21
C ASN A 87 3.15 26.08 1.20
N GLN A 88 2.05 26.35 0.50
CA GLN A 88 0.92 25.46 0.36
C GLN A 88 0.86 24.98 -1.09
N GLU A 89 0.81 23.66 -1.25
CA GLU A 89 0.49 23.02 -2.52
C GLU A 89 -0.99 22.70 -2.48
N THR A 90 -1.72 23.13 -3.50
CA THR A 90 -3.14 22.85 -3.62
C THR A 90 -3.35 21.94 -4.82
N ILE A 91 -3.92 20.77 -4.58
CA ILE A 91 -4.29 19.80 -5.62
C ILE A 91 -5.77 20.01 -5.90
N THR A 92 -6.11 20.33 -7.13
CA THR A 92 -7.48 20.58 -7.55
C THR A 92 -7.92 19.47 -8.51
N PHE A 93 -9.03 18.81 -8.16
CA PHE A 93 -9.69 17.79 -8.98
C PHE A 93 -10.92 18.39 -9.61
N LYS A 94 -10.96 18.46 -10.94
CA LYS A 94 -12.11 18.91 -11.71
C LYS A 94 -12.78 17.73 -12.38
N CYS A 95 -14.06 17.50 -12.07
CA CYS A 95 -14.86 16.47 -12.73
C CYS A 95 -15.34 16.96 -14.10
N LEU A 96 -15.04 16.21 -15.17
CA LEU A 96 -15.43 16.56 -16.54
C LEU A 96 -16.93 16.35 -16.81
N ASN A 97 -17.62 15.56 -15.97
CA ASN A 97 -19.04 15.24 -16.17
C ASN A 97 -19.99 16.31 -15.60
N CYS A 98 -19.57 17.03 -14.55
CA CYS A 98 -20.45 17.98 -13.85
C CYS A 98 -19.75 19.28 -13.44
N GLU A 99 -18.50 19.45 -13.88
CA GLU A 99 -17.64 20.62 -13.64
C GLU A 99 -17.39 20.95 -12.15
N HIS A 100 -17.70 20.00 -11.26
CA HIS A 100 -17.41 20.18 -9.84
C HIS A 100 -15.90 20.13 -9.58
N GLU A 101 -15.41 21.12 -8.84
CA GLU A 101 -14.01 21.25 -8.45
C GLU A 101 -13.86 20.97 -6.96
N ALA A 102 -12.88 20.13 -6.62
CA ALA A 102 -12.53 19.79 -5.25
C ALA A 102 -11.05 20.07 -5.01
N ASN A 103 -10.78 20.85 -3.96
CA ASN A 103 -9.44 21.33 -3.66
C ASN A 103 -8.93 20.66 -2.38
N PHE A 104 -7.76 20.04 -2.47
CA PHE A 104 -7.06 19.44 -1.35
C PHE A 104 -5.80 20.24 -1.10
N SER A 105 -5.74 20.92 0.04
CA SER A 105 -4.53 21.60 0.47
C SER A 105 -3.62 20.59 1.17
N SER A 106 -2.39 20.49 0.69
CA SER A 106 -1.31 19.85 1.43
C SER A 106 -0.36 20.93 1.94
N HIS A 107 -0.07 20.89 3.23
CA HIS A 107 1.06 21.65 3.75
C HIS A 107 2.32 20.95 3.24
N LYS A 108 3.21 21.69 2.56
CA LYS A 108 4.56 21.18 2.27
C LYS A 108 5.18 20.84 3.62
N ILE A 109 5.25 19.56 3.96
CA ILE A 109 6.14 19.10 5.02
C ILE A 109 7.50 19.45 4.48
N LYS A 110 8.14 20.50 5.03
CA LYS A 110 9.57 20.70 4.83
C LYS A 110 10.21 19.42 5.35
N GLN A 111 10.45 18.47 4.46
CA GLN A 111 11.39 17.40 4.73
C GLN A 111 12.70 18.16 4.93
N ARG A 112 12.99 18.47 6.19
CA ARG A 112 14.32 18.78 6.63
C ARG A 112 15.05 17.44 6.49
N ALA A 113 15.35 17.07 5.24
CA ALA A 113 16.44 16.16 4.98
C ALA A 113 17.57 16.74 5.82
N PRO A 114 18.15 15.99 6.78
CA PRO A 114 19.32 16.47 7.46
C PRO A 114 20.31 16.72 6.34
N GLN A 115 20.54 17.99 6.02
CA GLN A 115 21.73 18.40 5.31
C GLN A 115 22.84 18.03 6.28
N VAL A 116 23.34 16.82 6.12
CA VAL A 116 24.64 16.45 6.65
C VAL A 116 25.57 17.41 5.93
N GLN A 117 25.84 18.54 6.59
CA GLN A 117 27.00 19.34 6.27
C GLN A 117 28.15 18.38 6.50
N VAL A 118 28.69 17.84 5.41
CA VAL A 118 29.98 17.17 5.45
C VAL A 118 30.98 18.30 5.68
N GLU A 119 31.12 18.71 6.93
CA GLU A 119 32.34 19.33 7.38
C GLU A 119 33.42 18.29 7.11
N ASN A 120 34.28 18.56 6.14
CA ASN A 120 35.52 17.83 5.92
C ASN A 120 36.41 18.04 7.15
N LYS A 121 36.09 17.35 8.24
CA LYS A 121 37.01 17.11 9.33
C LYS A 121 37.78 15.86 8.94
N GLU A 122 38.99 16.08 8.46
CA GLU A 122 40.04 15.06 8.41
C GLU A 122 40.17 14.44 9.81
N VAL A 123 39.53 13.30 10.02
CA VAL A 123 39.70 12.49 11.22
C VAL A 123 40.14 11.11 10.75
N ALA A 124 41.39 10.82 11.12
CA ALA A 124 42.19 9.65 10.85
C ALA A 124 41.41 8.32 10.66
N GLU A 125 41.71 7.65 9.54
CA GLU A 125 41.34 6.27 9.24
C GLU A 125 41.75 5.32 10.37
N THR A 126 40.79 4.79 11.13
CA THR A 126 40.95 3.54 11.89
C THR A 126 39.73 2.64 11.69
N THR A 127 39.51 2.23 10.45
CA THR A 127 38.70 1.03 10.16
C THR A 127 39.51 0.11 9.25
N PRO A 128 39.72 -1.17 9.61
CA PRO A 128 40.55 -2.07 8.82
C PRO A 128 39.89 -2.32 7.47
N LYS A 129 40.58 -1.88 6.40
CA LYS A 129 40.25 -2.17 4.99
C LYS A 129 40.16 -3.68 4.80
N LYS A 130 38.95 -4.24 4.84
CA LYS A 130 38.72 -5.61 4.36
C LYS A 130 39.00 -5.62 2.86
N LYS A 131 40.13 -6.18 2.45
CA LYS A 131 40.46 -6.48 1.05
C LYS A 131 39.31 -7.28 0.45
N ILE A 132 38.57 -6.67 -0.48
CA ILE A 132 37.57 -7.36 -1.29
C ILE A 132 38.32 -8.25 -2.28
N THR A 133 38.43 -9.54 -1.98
CA THR A 133 38.96 -10.53 -2.92
C THR A 133 37.90 -10.83 -3.99
N LYS A 134 38.23 -10.56 -5.25
CA LYS A 134 37.36 -10.85 -6.39
C LYS A 134 37.19 -12.38 -6.52
N SER A 135 35.97 -12.89 -6.28
CA SER A 135 35.69 -14.33 -6.40
C SER A 135 35.76 -14.80 -7.85
N THR A 136 36.50 -15.88 -8.08
CA THR A 136 36.68 -16.51 -9.40
C THR A 136 35.37 -17.12 -9.93
N ALA A 137 35.24 -17.29 -11.25
CA ALA A 137 34.04 -17.87 -11.87
C ALA A 137 33.72 -19.28 -11.34
N LYS A 138 34.76 -20.05 -10.99
CA LYS A 138 34.65 -21.40 -10.41
C LYS A 138 34.01 -21.38 -9.02
N ASP A 139 34.33 -20.38 -8.20
CA ASP A 139 33.73 -20.19 -6.87
C ASP A 139 32.25 -19.78 -6.96
N ARG A 140 31.89 -18.96 -7.95
CA ARG A 140 30.49 -18.56 -8.18
C ARG A 140 29.63 -19.76 -8.59
N GLN A 141 30.16 -20.65 -9.43
CA GLN A 141 29.45 -21.87 -9.83
C GLN A 141 29.28 -22.85 -8.65
N LYS A 142 30.28 -22.97 -7.77
CA LYS A 142 30.16 -23.79 -6.55
C LYS A 142 29.11 -23.23 -5.58
N LYS A 143 29.06 -21.91 -5.37
CA LYS A 143 28.04 -21.24 -4.54
C LYS A 143 26.62 -21.44 -5.10
N ARG A 144 26.46 -21.40 -6.43
CA ARG A 144 25.17 -21.69 -7.08
C ARG A 144 24.71 -23.14 -6.83
N LYS A 145 25.61 -24.12 -6.90
CA LYS A 145 25.29 -25.53 -6.60
C LYS A 145 24.96 -25.78 -5.12
N GLN A 146 25.44 -24.94 -4.22
CA GLN A 146 25.12 -25.02 -2.78
C GLN A 146 23.78 -24.35 -2.42
N ASN A 147 23.19 -23.56 -3.33
CA ASN A 147 21.90 -22.88 -3.10
C ASN A 147 20.68 -23.75 -3.45
N SER A 148 20.78 -25.06 -3.21
CA SER A 148 19.65 -26.00 -3.29
C SER A 148 19.02 -26.16 -1.92
N LEU A 149 17.69 -26.26 -1.85
CA LEU A 149 16.93 -26.37 -0.60
C LEU A 149 17.42 -27.52 0.30
N SER A 150 17.85 -28.65 -0.27
CA SER A 150 18.42 -29.78 0.47
C SER A 150 19.75 -29.43 1.16
N ASN A 151 20.57 -28.58 0.54
CA ASN A 151 21.83 -28.10 1.12
C ASN A 151 21.58 -27.04 2.21
N LEU A 152 20.64 -26.13 2.00
CA LEU A 152 20.24 -25.13 3.01
C LEU A 152 19.62 -25.78 4.27
N LEU A 153 18.83 -26.84 4.10
CA LEU A 153 18.24 -27.57 5.21
C LEU A 153 19.29 -28.37 5.99
N SER A 154 20.29 -28.94 5.31
CA SER A 154 21.35 -29.69 5.97
C SER A 154 22.36 -28.79 6.69
N THR A 155 22.68 -27.60 6.17
CA THR A 155 23.47 -26.60 6.89
C THR A 155 22.73 -26.07 8.11
N LYS A 156 21.44 -25.71 7.98
CA LYS A 156 20.61 -25.24 9.11
C LYS A 156 20.45 -26.30 10.20
N LYS A 157 20.39 -27.59 9.85
CA LYS A 157 20.38 -28.70 10.81
C LYS A 157 21.72 -28.88 11.52
N LYS A 158 22.85 -28.60 10.86
CA LYS A 158 24.18 -28.65 11.47
C LYS A 158 24.41 -27.46 12.41
N GLU A 159 23.98 -26.26 12.02
CA GLU A 159 24.03 -25.05 12.86
C GLU A 159 23.22 -25.22 14.14
N ARG A 160 22.05 -25.86 14.07
CA ARG A 160 21.24 -26.21 15.27
C ARG A 160 21.91 -27.20 16.22
N LYS A 161 22.89 -27.99 15.74
CA LYS A 161 23.60 -28.98 16.56
C LYS A 161 24.91 -28.45 17.15
N SER A 162 25.46 -27.37 16.60
CA SER A 162 26.79 -26.87 16.98
C SER A 162 26.79 -25.63 17.87
N SER A 163 25.63 -25.05 18.20
CA SER A 163 25.56 -23.94 19.17
C SER A 163 25.28 -24.48 20.59
N PRO A 164 26.15 -24.23 21.58
CA PRO A 164 25.81 -24.45 22.98
C PRO A 164 24.84 -23.35 23.42
N SER A 165 23.69 -23.76 23.94
CA SER A 165 22.58 -22.92 24.46
C SER A 165 23.05 -21.88 25.49
N PRO A 166 22.43 -20.70 25.61
CA PRO A 166 21.14 -20.61 26.33
C PRO A 166 20.17 -19.53 25.80
N LEU A 167 18.86 -19.79 25.95
CA LEU A 167 17.72 -18.88 25.69
C LEU A 167 17.25 -18.76 24.22
N ALA A 168 15.93 -18.90 24.05
CA ALA A 168 15.13 -18.63 22.85
C ALA A 168 15.06 -19.71 21.74
N SER A 169 14.23 -20.72 21.96
CA SER A 169 13.24 -21.10 20.95
C SER A 169 11.99 -21.63 21.65
N LEU A 170 11.02 -20.74 21.93
CA LEU A 170 9.66 -21.16 22.26
C LEU A 170 9.10 -21.87 21.01
N THR A 171 9.10 -23.20 21.02
CA THR A 171 8.45 -24.01 19.98
C THR A 171 6.99 -24.23 20.36
N LEU A 172 6.11 -24.14 19.37
CA LEU A 172 4.66 -24.36 19.45
C LEU A 172 4.27 -25.68 20.15
N GLU A 173 5.16 -26.67 20.15
CA GLU A 173 4.95 -27.97 20.80
C GLU A 173 4.91 -27.89 22.34
N ASN A 174 5.56 -26.89 22.96
CA ASN A 174 5.49 -26.69 24.41
C ASN A 174 4.20 -25.97 24.86
N PHE A 175 3.52 -25.27 23.95
CA PHE A 175 2.22 -24.62 24.26
C PHE A 175 1.03 -25.57 24.10
N MET A 176 1.20 -26.72 23.46
CA MET A 176 0.13 -27.69 23.21
C MET A 176 0.13 -28.89 24.15
N LYS A 177 1.06 -28.96 25.10
CA LYS A 177 1.01 -29.95 26.18
C LYS A 177 0.40 -29.26 27.41
N LYS A 178 -0.79 -29.74 27.77
CA LYS A 178 -1.61 -29.31 28.90
C LYS A 178 -0.83 -29.16 30.20
#